data_AF-V7BH99-F1
#
_entry.id   AF-V7BH99-F1
#
_cell.length_a   1.000
_cell.length_b   1.000
_cell.length_c   1.000
_cell.angle_alpha   90.00
_cell.angle_beta   90.00
_cell.angle_gamma   90.00
#
_symmetry.space_group_name_H-M   'P 1'
#
loop_
_entity.id
_entity.type
_entity.pdbx_description
1 polymer ?
#
loop_
_entity_poly.entity_id
_entity_poly.type
_entity_poly.pdbx_seq_one_letter_code
_entity_poly.pdbx_strand_id
1 'polypeptide(L)'
;MAETKLKESIEFGVNARLLCALHKKGIAKPTPIQGVAIPLILEGKDVVARAKTGFGKTLTYLLPLLQKLFTVSADRKKLAPNAFVLVPTHALSQQ
;
A
#
# COMPACT_ATOMS: atom_id res chain seq x y z
N MET A 1 -33.61 -4.99 -8.93
CA MET A 1 -32.37 -5.80 -8.87
C MET A 1 -31.26 -4.93 -9.40
N ALA A 2 -30.63 -4.15 -8.51
CA ALA A 2 -29.66 -3.13 -8.91
C ALA A 2 -28.30 -3.78 -9.13
N GLU A 3 -27.73 -3.49 -10.30
CA GLU A 3 -26.52 -4.05 -10.85
C GLU A 3 -25.32 -3.89 -9.91
N THR A 4 -24.64 -4.99 -9.64
CA THR A 4 -23.41 -5.07 -8.86
C THR A 4 -22.27 -4.40 -9.64
N LYS A 5 -22.18 -3.08 -9.51
CA LYS A 5 -21.11 -2.23 -10.05
C LYS A 5 -19.73 -2.74 -9.61
N LEU A 6 -18.87 -3.01 -10.60
CA LEU A 6 -17.40 -3.04 -10.60
C LEU A 6 -16.75 -2.86 -9.19
N LYS A 7 -16.60 -3.95 -8.43
CA LYS A 7 -15.76 -4.00 -7.20
C LYS A 7 -14.48 -4.81 -7.44
N GLU A 8 -13.82 -4.57 -8.57
CA GLU A 8 -12.68 -5.38 -9.01
C GLU A 8 -11.36 -4.61 -9.13
N SER A 9 -11.39 -3.28 -8.94
CA SER A 9 -10.21 -2.41 -9.02
C SER A 9 -9.77 -1.93 -7.62
N ILE A 10 -8.48 -1.65 -7.45
CA ILE A 10 -7.93 -1.01 -6.24
C ILE A 10 -8.48 0.43 -6.16
N GLU A 11 -9.57 0.61 -5.41
CA GLU A 11 -10.25 1.91 -5.22
C GLU A 11 -10.06 2.44 -3.79
N PHE A 12 -8.82 2.54 -3.32
CA PHE A 12 -8.52 3.07 -1.98
C PHE A 12 -8.36 4.61 -1.95
N GLY A 13 -8.77 5.32 -3.00
CA GLY A 13 -8.54 6.77 -3.10
C GLY A 13 -7.06 7.16 -3.17
N VAL A 14 -6.21 6.29 -3.72
CA VAL A 14 -4.76 6.51 -3.84
C VAL A 14 -4.42 7.30 -5.10
N ASN A 15 -3.25 7.94 -5.09
CA ASN A 15 -2.75 8.79 -6.17
C ASN A 15 -2.75 8.06 -7.52
N ALA A 16 -3.16 8.74 -8.59
CA ALA A 16 -3.24 8.18 -9.95
C ALA A 16 -1.94 7.53 -10.44
N ARG A 17 -0.77 8.04 -10.01
CA ARG A 17 0.54 7.44 -10.35
C ARG A 17 0.69 6.03 -9.76
N LEU A 18 0.21 5.83 -8.54
CA LEU A 18 0.22 4.52 -7.88
C LEU A 18 -0.74 3.57 -8.57
N LEU A 19 -1.95 4.02 -8.93
CA LEU A 19 -2.91 3.21 -9.68
C LEU A 19 -2.34 2.77 -11.03
N CYS A 20 -1.70 3.67 -11.76
CA CYS A 20 -1.05 3.34 -13.04
C CYS A 20 0.07 2.30 -12.86
N ALA A 21 0.90 2.45 -11.83
CA ALA A 21 1.96 1.49 -11.52
C ALA A 21 1.42 0.10 -11.13
N LEU A 22 0.34 0.05 -10.36
CA LEU A 22 -0.35 -1.19 -10.00
C LEU A 22 -0.94 -1.89 -11.22
N HIS A 23 -1.61 -1.14 -12.09
CA HIS A 23 -2.16 -1.68 -13.34
C HIS A 23 -1.06 -2.23 -14.26
N LYS A 24 0.06 -1.52 -14.41
CA LYS A 24 1.23 -2.00 -15.18
C LYS A 24 1.84 -3.29 -14.61
N LYS A 25 1.76 -3.50 -13.30
CA LYS A 25 2.20 -4.73 -12.64
C LYS A 25 1.13 -5.85 -12.66
N GLY A 26 -0.01 -5.63 -13.31
CA GLY A 26 -1.11 -6.59 -13.34
C GLY A 26 -1.83 -6.75 -12.00
N ILE A 27 -1.66 -5.79 -11.07
CA ILE A 27 -2.28 -5.82 -9.76
C ILE A 27 -3.61 -5.06 -9.86
N ALA A 28 -4.66 -5.77 -10.27
CA ALA A 28 -6.00 -5.20 -10.42
C ALA A 28 -6.84 -5.32 -9.14
N LYS A 29 -6.80 -6.49 -8.48
CA LYS A 29 -7.67 -6.83 -7.36
C LYS A 29 -6.89 -6.92 -6.04
N PRO A 30 -7.34 -6.24 -4.97
CA PRO A 30 -6.69 -6.36 -3.67
C PRO A 30 -6.91 -7.76 -3.09
N THR A 31 -5.90 -8.29 -2.40
CA THR A 31 -6.05 -9.50 -1.59
C THR A 31 -6.94 -9.21 -0.36
N PRO A 32 -7.51 -10.23 0.32
CA PRO A 32 -8.36 -10.00 1.48
C PRO A 32 -7.69 -9.16 2.59
N ILE A 33 -6.38 -9.39 2.82
CA ILE A 33 -5.64 -8.61 3.81
C ILE A 33 -5.42 -7.15 3.36
N GLN A 34 -5.21 -6.92 2.06
CA GLN A 34 -5.08 -5.58 1.49
C GLN A 34 -6.39 -4.80 1.61
N GLY A 35 -7.52 -5.44 1.29
CA GLY A 35 -8.85 -4.81 1.37
C GLY A 35 -9.21 -4.33 2.77
N VAL A 36 -8.78 -5.05 3.81
CA VAL A 36 -9.05 -4.68 5.21
C VAL A 36 -8.01 -3.71 5.75
N ALA A 37 -6.71 -3.98 5.55
CA ALA A 37 -5.66 -3.21 6.22
C ALA A 37 -5.30 -1.91 5.51
N ILE A 38 -5.35 -1.82 4.17
CA ILE A 38 -4.95 -0.60 3.45
C ILE A 38 -5.81 0.61 3.87
N PRO A 39 -7.14 0.53 3.92
CA PRO A 39 -7.97 1.64 4.38
C PRO A 39 -7.61 2.09 5.81
N LEU A 40 -7.42 1.14 6.73
CA LEU A 40 -7.06 1.44 8.13
C LEU A 40 -5.71 2.17 8.24
N ILE A 41 -4.71 1.76 7.45
CA ILE A 41 -3.39 2.41 7.45
C ILE A 41 -3.46 3.81 6.83
N LEU A 42 -4.28 3.99 5.77
CA LEU A 42 -4.53 5.29 5.15
C LEU A 42 -5.21 6.26 6.12
N GLU A 43 -6.13 5.78 6.97
CA GLU A 43 -6.74 6.53 8.07
C GLU A 43 -5.76 6.89 9.20
N GLY A 44 -4.52 6.38 9.14
CA GLY A 44 -3.49 6.67 10.14
C GLY A 44 -3.54 5.78 11.39
N LYS A 45 -4.26 4.66 11.35
CA LYS A 45 -4.34 3.71 12.46
C LYS A 45 -3.12 2.78 12.48
N ASP A 46 -2.75 2.35 13.69
CA ASP A 46 -1.82 1.24 13.89
C ASP A 46 -2.53 -0.08 13.57
N VAL A 47 -1.87 -0.93 12.79
CA VAL A 47 -2.48 -2.16 12.27
C VAL A 47 -1.56 -3.36 12.49
N VAL A 48 -2.09 -4.41 13.10
CA VAL A 48 -1.47 -5.74 13.15
C VAL A 48 -2.15 -6.63 12.11
N ALA A 49 -1.41 -7.01 11.08
CA ALA A 49 -1.91 -7.81 9.96
C ALA A 49 -1.30 -9.22 9.97
N ARG A 50 -2.14 -10.26 10.00
CA ARG A 50 -1.71 -11.66 9.86
C ARG A 50 -2.22 -12.25 8.55
N ALA A 51 -1.31 -12.77 7.74
CA ALA A 51 -1.63 -13.54 6.53
C ALA A 51 -0.51 -14.57 6.25
N LYS A 52 -0.69 -15.48 5.29
CA LYS A 52 0.38 -16.38 4.84
C LYS A 52 1.33 -15.67 3.87
N THR A 53 2.52 -16.21 3.62
CA THR A 53 3.44 -15.72 2.59
C THR A 53 2.76 -15.80 1.20
N GLY A 54 3.00 -14.82 0.34
CA GLY A 54 2.35 -14.73 -0.97
C GLY A 54 0.98 -14.03 -0.99
N PHE A 55 0.42 -13.66 0.17
CA PHE A 55 -0.88 -12.96 0.25
C PHE A 55 -0.80 -11.43 0.12
N GLY A 56 0.32 -10.92 -0.41
CA GLY A 56 0.45 -9.50 -0.76
C GLY A 56 0.66 -8.54 0.41
N LYS A 57 1.17 -9.02 1.56
CA LYS A 57 1.45 -8.18 2.74
C LYS A 57 2.38 -7.00 2.45
N THR A 58 3.36 -7.21 1.56
CA THR A 58 4.30 -6.17 1.14
C THR A 58 3.56 -4.95 0.59
N LEU A 59 2.62 -5.17 -0.33
CA LEU A 59 1.82 -4.08 -0.87
C LEU A 59 0.87 -3.48 0.17
N THR A 60 0.39 -4.29 1.13
CA THR A 60 -0.49 -3.82 2.22
C THR A 60 0.11 -2.68 3.02
N TYR A 61 1.40 -2.72 3.35
CA TYR A 61 2.04 -1.60 4.07
C TYR A 61 2.72 -0.59 3.13
N LEU A 62 3.21 -1.01 1.95
CA LEU A 62 3.90 -0.09 1.04
C LEU A 62 2.96 0.87 0.31
N LEU A 63 1.79 0.43 -0.15
CA LEU A 63 0.87 1.30 -0.88
C LEU A 63 0.45 2.53 -0.05
N PRO A 64 -0.05 2.38 1.20
CA PRO A 64 -0.40 3.54 2.02
C PRO A 64 0.82 4.37 2.43
N LEU A 65 1.99 3.76 2.63
CA LEU A 65 3.24 4.48 2.92
C LEU A 65 3.64 5.39 1.75
N LEU A 66 3.66 4.87 0.53
CA LEU A 66 3.97 5.65 -0.68
C LEU A 66 2.95 6.77 -0.90
N GLN A 67 1.66 6.51 -0.66
CA GLN A 67 0.62 7.53 -0.70
C GLN A 67 0.94 8.68 0.27
N LYS A 68 1.30 8.38 1.52
CA LYS A 68 1.69 9.38 2.51
C LYS A 68 2.95 10.15 2.10
N LEU A 69 3.95 9.48 1.52
CA LEU A 69 5.16 10.14 1.02
C LEU A 69 4.90 11.15 -0.10
N PHE A 70 3.87 10.95 -0.92
CA PHE A 70 3.47 11.96 -1.92
C PHE A 70 2.76 13.16 -1.31
N THR A 71 2.14 13.01 -0.13
CA THR A 71 1.46 14.11 0.57
C THR A 71 2.38 14.91 1.48
N VAL A 72 3.44 14.30 1.99
CA VAL A 72 4.46 15.00 2.78
C VAL A 72 5.31 15.81 1.81
N SER A 73 5.14 17.13 1.81
CA SER A 73 6.11 18.04 1.20
C SER A 73 7.45 17.79 1.87
N ALA A 74 8.34 17.07 1.21
CA ALA A 74 9.70 16.87 1.67
C ALA A 74 10.33 18.25 1.78
N ASP A 75 10.51 18.74 3.00
CA ASP A 75 11.32 19.90 3.27
C ASP A 75 12.75 19.50 2.90
N ARG A 76 13.13 19.75 1.64
CA ARG A 76 14.37 19.28 1.01
C ARG A 76 15.64 19.73 1.74
N LYS A 77 15.49 20.63 2.71
CA LYS A 77 16.55 21.10 3.60
C LYS A 77 16.96 20.08 4.68
N LYS A 78 16.09 19.11 5.03
CA LYS A 78 16.42 18.03 5.96
C LYS A 78 16.61 16.72 5.20
N LEU A 79 17.87 16.27 5.09
CA LEU A 79 18.23 14.95 4.57
C LEU A 79 17.93 13.85 5.62
N ALA A 80 16.67 13.66 5.97
CA ALA A 80 16.23 12.62 6.89
C ALA A 80 15.22 11.68 6.22
N PRO A 81 15.24 10.37 6.55
CA PRO A 81 14.26 9.43 6.04
C PRO A 81 12.86 9.73 6.61
N ASN A 82 11.84 9.72 5.75
CA ASN A 82 10.44 9.99 6.14
C ASN A 82 9.69 8.73 6.60
N ALA A 83 10.25 7.53 6.39
CA ALA A 83 9.64 6.26 6.75
C ALA A 83 10.71 5.17 6.95
N PHE A 84 10.40 4.19 7.80
CA PHE A 84 11.23 3.02 8.04
C PHE A 84 10.44 1.73 7.79
N VAL A 85 11.08 0.76 7.15
CA VAL A 85 10.56 -0.60 6.98
C VAL A 85 11.61 -1.54 7.56
N LEU A 86 11.24 -2.28 8.60
CA LEU A 86 12.12 -3.23 9.26
C LEU A 86 11.85 -4.63 8.71
N VAL A 87 12.92 -5.32 8.33
CA VAL A 87 12.88 -6.69 7.83
C VAL A 87 13.90 -7.55 8.57
N PRO A 88 13.64 -8.86 8.76
CA PRO A 88 14.48 -9.69 9.61
C PRO A 88 15.79 -10.14 8.93
N THR A 89 15.90 -10.03 7.61
CA THR A 89 17.11 -10.43 6.87
C THR A 89 17.45 -9.42 5.78
N HIS A 90 18.73 -9.35 5.43
CA HIS A 90 19.22 -8.51 4.34
C HIS A 90 18.65 -8.92 2.98
N ALA A 91 18.47 -10.23 2.73
CA ALA A 91 17.88 -10.69 1.47
C ALA A 91 16.46 -10.15 1.25
N LEU A 92 15.67 -9.98 2.32
CA LEU A 92 14.32 -9.41 2.24
C LEU A 92 14.30 -7.90 2.00
N SER A 93 15.38 -7.16 2.31
CA SER A 93 15.43 -5.72 2.04
C SER A 93 15.67 -5.39 0.56
N GLN A 94 16.09 -6.37 -0.24
CA GLN A 94 16.43 -6.21 -1.66
C GLN A 94 15.36 -6.74 -2.63
N GLN A 95 14.23 -7.26 -2.12
CA GLN A 95 13.16 -7.88 -2.92
C GLN A 95 12.25 -6.89 -3.66
#